data_AF-A0A3A9FF87-F1
#
_entry.id   AF-A0A3A9FF87-F1
#
_cell.length_a   1.000
_cell.length_b   1.000
_cell.length_c   1.000
_cell.angle_alpha   90.00
_cell.angle_beta   90.00
_cell.angle_gamma   90.00
#
_symmetry.space_group_name_H-M   'P 1'
#
loop_
_entity.id
_entity.type
_entity.pdbx_description
1 polymer ?
#
loop_
_entity_poly.entity_id
_entity_poly.type
_entity_poly.pdbx_seq_one_letter_code
_entity_poly.pdbx_strand_id
1 'polypeptide(L)'
;MQEIPCNPCESSCPFHAIAIGENISALPCVMEDKCTGCGTCVAACSGLATFVLNKSYSEEVGSVSFPYEYTHSYKVGDHVYGADRSGKKVCEAEIKRIVDIPKYDHTTVVTLEVPIKYVDEVRSIYREREIKEIPAQSDYIADDVLVCRCEEITAGEIRKAIAMGARDITGVKLRTRAGMGLCQGRTCEALVQAIIRQELHLDASESGFSTPRTPQRPVTFGTLAGGEENE
;
A
#
# COMPACT_ATOMS: atom_id res chain seq x y z
N MET A 1 -11.85 -2.69 -13.65
CA MET A 1 -12.06 -3.34 -12.34
C MET A 1 -11.09 -4.52 -12.30
N GLN A 2 -10.34 -4.71 -11.23
CA GLN A 2 -9.33 -5.78 -11.13
C GLN A 2 -9.94 -6.98 -10.41
N GLU A 3 -9.65 -8.19 -10.89
CA GLU A 3 -9.99 -9.45 -10.24
C GLU A 3 -8.98 -9.70 -9.12
N ILE A 4 -9.41 -9.44 -7.88
CA ILE A 4 -8.58 -9.55 -6.68
C ILE A 4 -9.16 -10.68 -5.83
N PRO A 5 -8.38 -11.69 -5.42
CA PRO A 5 -8.87 -12.80 -4.60
C PRO A 5 -9.29 -12.31 -3.20
N CYS A 6 -10.54 -11.90 -3.03
CA CYS A 6 -11.01 -11.16 -1.85
C CYS A 6 -12.52 -11.32 -1.63
N ASN A 7 -12.93 -11.83 -0.46
CA ASN A 7 -14.33 -12.01 -0.04
C ASN A 7 -14.76 -11.53 1.39
N PRO A 8 -14.07 -10.59 2.09
CA PRO A 8 -14.55 -10.05 3.36
C PRO A 8 -15.95 -9.41 3.29
N CYS A 9 -16.32 -8.79 2.17
CA CYS A 9 -17.62 -8.14 2.01
C CYS A 9 -18.79 -9.14 1.94
N GLU A 10 -18.58 -10.31 1.31
CA GLU A 10 -19.56 -11.40 1.26
C GLU A 10 -19.69 -12.07 2.63
N SER A 11 -18.57 -12.43 3.26
CA SER A 11 -18.56 -13.13 4.56
C SER A 11 -19.08 -12.28 5.72
N SER A 12 -18.91 -10.95 5.68
CA SER A 12 -19.36 -10.04 6.74
C SER A 12 -20.81 -9.57 6.58
N CYS A 13 -21.45 -9.80 5.43
CA CYS A 13 -22.79 -9.29 5.16
C CYS A 13 -23.85 -10.10 5.96
N PRO A 14 -24.53 -9.51 6.96
CA PRO A 14 -25.51 -10.25 7.76
C PRO A 14 -26.81 -10.56 7.00
N PHE A 15 -27.03 -9.91 5.85
CA PHE A 15 -28.20 -10.09 4.99
C PHE A 15 -27.91 -10.96 3.76
N HIS A 16 -26.68 -11.47 3.61
CA HIS A 16 -26.24 -12.22 2.43
C HIS A 16 -26.59 -11.49 1.12
N ALA A 17 -26.39 -10.16 1.12
CA ALA A 17 -26.72 -9.28 0.01
C ALA A 17 -25.55 -9.08 -0.98
N ILE A 18 -24.38 -9.66 -0.72
CA ILE A 18 -23.20 -9.58 -1.57
C ILE A 18 -22.78 -11.01 -1.90
N ALA A 19 -22.55 -11.31 -3.18
CA ALA A 19 -22.09 -12.61 -3.65
C ALA A 19 -20.88 -12.45 -4.57
N ILE A 20 -19.82 -13.21 -4.31
CA ILE A 20 -18.64 -13.32 -5.21
C ILE A 20 -18.67 -14.68 -5.92
N GLY A 21 -19.18 -15.72 -5.23
CA GLY A 21 -19.29 -17.07 -5.78
C GLY A 21 -18.05 -17.93 -5.48
N GLU A 22 -17.91 -19.03 -6.23
CA GLU A 22 -16.86 -20.03 -5.98
C GLU A 22 -15.45 -19.53 -6.32
N ASN A 23 -15.34 -18.64 -7.30
CA ASN A 23 -14.08 -18.00 -7.66
C ASN A 23 -13.90 -16.72 -6.83
N ILE A 24 -13.04 -16.78 -5.82
CA ILE A 24 -12.77 -15.66 -4.91
C ILE A 24 -12.22 -14.40 -5.60
N SER A 25 -11.75 -14.51 -6.85
CA SER A 25 -11.26 -13.38 -7.64
C SER A 25 -12.36 -12.69 -8.46
N ALA A 26 -13.58 -13.25 -8.48
CA ALA A 26 -14.69 -12.67 -9.22
C ALA A 26 -15.13 -11.33 -8.64
N LEU A 27 -15.78 -10.51 -9.47
CA LEU A 27 -16.29 -9.22 -9.02
C LEU A 27 -17.51 -9.42 -8.09
N PRO A 28 -17.57 -8.72 -6.95
CA PRO A 28 -18.71 -8.82 -6.05
C PRO A 28 -19.97 -8.27 -6.72
N CYS A 29 -21.05 -9.04 -6.65
CA CYS A 29 -22.39 -8.64 -7.08
C CYS A 29 -23.26 -8.32 -5.86
N VAL A 30 -23.98 -7.19 -5.90
CA VAL A 30 -24.88 -6.78 -4.81
C VAL A 30 -26.32 -7.05 -5.21
N MET A 31 -27.04 -7.76 -4.35
CA MET A 31 -28.49 -7.96 -4.43
C MET A 31 -29.19 -6.78 -3.75
N GLU A 32 -29.68 -5.82 -4.54
CA GLU A 32 -30.28 -4.58 -4.05
C GLU A 32 -31.52 -4.80 -3.17
N ASP A 33 -32.31 -5.84 -3.45
CA ASP A 33 -33.51 -6.22 -2.71
C ASP A 33 -33.21 -6.68 -1.26
N LYS A 34 -32.01 -7.18 -1.00
CA LYS A 34 -31.57 -7.64 0.32
C LYS A 34 -30.70 -6.61 1.05
N CYS A 35 -30.11 -5.67 0.33
CA CYS A 35 -29.15 -4.74 0.90
C CYS A 35 -29.85 -3.65 1.73
N THR A 36 -29.51 -3.57 3.02
CA THR A 36 -30.06 -2.54 3.93
C THR A 36 -29.17 -1.31 4.07
N GLY A 37 -27.99 -1.29 3.42
CA GLY A 37 -27.03 -0.19 3.55
C GLY A 37 -26.42 -0.03 4.96
N CYS A 38 -26.41 -1.10 5.77
CA CYS A 38 -25.91 -1.07 7.15
C CYS A 38 -24.43 -0.69 7.32
N GLY A 39 -23.61 -0.84 6.27
CA GLY A 39 -22.20 -0.46 6.28
C GLY A 39 -21.23 -1.48 6.90
N THR A 40 -21.69 -2.66 7.32
CA THR A 40 -20.78 -3.70 7.88
C THR A 40 -19.71 -4.15 6.89
N CYS A 41 -20.08 -4.29 5.60
CA CYS A 41 -19.13 -4.61 4.54
C CYS A 41 -18.09 -3.50 4.29
N VAL A 42 -18.41 -2.24 4.61
CA VAL A 42 -17.48 -1.11 4.52
C VAL A 42 -16.42 -1.23 5.59
N ALA A 43 -16.83 -1.51 6.83
CA ALA A 43 -15.91 -1.71 7.96
C ALA A 43 -15.02 -2.96 7.80
N ALA A 44 -15.53 -4.03 7.19
CA ALA A 44 -14.77 -5.27 6.97
C ALA A 44 -13.81 -5.21 5.77
N CYS A 45 -13.82 -4.13 4.99
CA CYS A 45 -13.08 -4.05 3.74
C CYS A 45 -11.61 -3.67 3.99
N SER A 46 -10.73 -4.67 4.09
CA SER A 46 -9.28 -4.47 4.21
C SER A 46 -8.66 -3.68 3.05
N GLY A 47 -9.28 -3.70 1.88
CA GLY A 47 -8.84 -2.96 0.70
C GLY A 47 -9.39 -1.53 0.61
N LEU A 48 -10.19 -1.08 1.59
CA LEU A 48 -10.84 0.26 1.59
C LEU A 48 -11.64 0.56 0.30
N ALA A 49 -12.17 -0.49 -0.33
CA ALA A 49 -12.76 -0.46 -1.66
C ALA A 49 -14.30 -0.53 -1.67
N THR A 50 -14.92 -0.77 -0.52
CA THR A 50 -16.38 -0.88 -0.39
C THR A 50 -17.00 0.44 0.06
N PHE A 51 -18.08 0.83 -0.60
CA PHE A 51 -18.81 2.07 -0.37
C PHE A 51 -20.31 1.77 -0.28
N VAL A 52 -21.04 2.45 0.59
CA VAL A 52 -22.51 2.44 0.57
C VAL A 52 -22.99 3.77 0.01
N LEU A 53 -23.64 3.71 -1.15
CA LEU A 53 -24.25 4.85 -1.80
C LEU A 53 -25.76 4.80 -1.57
N ASN A 54 -26.33 5.83 -0.97
CA ASN A 54 -27.77 5.93 -0.77
C ASN A 54 -28.30 7.18 -1.50
N LYS A 55 -29.14 6.93 -2.50
CA LYS A 55 -29.82 7.94 -3.34
C LYS A 55 -31.33 7.99 -3.09
N SER A 56 -31.83 7.26 -2.09
CA SER A 56 -33.26 7.07 -1.85
C SER A 56 -33.86 8.13 -0.93
N TYR A 57 -33.03 9.00 -0.34
CA TYR A 57 -33.46 9.96 0.68
C TYR A 57 -34.10 11.23 0.11
N SER A 58 -33.55 11.78 -0.98
CA SER A 58 -33.98 13.03 -1.61
C SER A 58 -33.59 13.05 -3.09
N GLU A 59 -34.28 13.85 -3.89
CA GLU A 59 -33.92 14.12 -5.29
C GLU A 59 -32.72 15.07 -5.42
N GLU A 60 -32.34 15.79 -4.36
CA GLU A 60 -31.26 16.78 -4.40
C GLU A 60 -29.97 16.31 -3.72
N VAL A 61 -30.09 15.50 -2.67
CA VAL A 61 -28.96 15.04 -1.85
C VAL A 61 -28.97 13.53 -1.68
N GLY A 62 -27.79 12.94 -1.68
CA GLY A 62 -27.58 11.53 -1.33
C GLY A 62 -26.51 11.41 -0.26
N SER A 63 -26.24 10.18 0.16
CA SER A 63 -25.17 9.90 1.11
C SER A 63 -24.18 8.85 0.63
N VAL A 64 -22.93 9.02 1.05
CA VAL A 64 -21.80 8.15 0.72
C VAL A 64 -21.15 7.73 2.02
N SER A 65 -21.17 6.43 2.32
CA SER A 65 -20.42 5.86 3.45
C SER A 65 -19.17 5.15 2.97
N PHE A 66 -18.03 5.44 3.59
CA PHE A 66 -16.72 4.88 3.26
C PHE A 66 -15.89 4.60 4.52
N PRO A 67 -14.87 3.74 4.43
CA PRO A 67 -13.98 3.51 5.55
C PRO A 67 -12.99 4.68 5.65
N TYR A 68 -12.71 5.10 6.88
CA TYR A 68 -11.87 6.24 7.22
C TYR A 68 -10.84 5.81 8.26
N GLU A 69 -9.60 5.69 7.81
CA GLU A 69 -8.46 5.23 8.64
C GLU A 69 -7.36 6.29 8.70
N TYR A 70 -7.75 7.56 8.76
CA TYR A 70 -6.80 8.66 8.90
C TYR A 70 -6.85 9.25 10.30
N THR A 71 -5.76 9.89 10.70
CA THR A 71 -5.57 10.45 12.05
C THR A 71 -6.43 11.66 12.37
N HIS A 72 -7.06 12.30 11.38
CA HIS A 72 -7.84 13.51 11.63
C HIS A 72 -9.19 13.13 12.23
N SER A 73 -9.48 13.63 13.42
CA SER A 73 -10.75 13.42 14.09
C SER A 73 -11.80 14.41 13.61
N TYR A 74 -12.83 13.92 12.93
CA TYR A 74 -14.01 14.70 12.56
C TYR A 74 -15.16 14.50 13.54
N LYS A 75 -16.12 15.43 13.53
CA LYS A 75 -17.38 15.36 14.27
C LYS A 75 -18.56 15.36 13.32
N VAL A 76 -19.66 14.78 13.77
CA VAL A 76 -20.94 14.88 13.06
C VAL A 76 -21.35 16.36 13.01
N GLY A 77 -21.73 16.82 11.81
CA GLY A 77 -22.05 18.22 11.50
C GLY A 77 -20.87 19.02 10.93
N ASP A 78 -19.66 18.47 10.87
CA ASP A 78 -18.54 19.18 10.25
C ASP A 78 -18.76 19.33 8.74
N HIS A 79 -18.50 20.54 8.23
CA HIS A 79 -18.45 20.83 6.80
C HIS A 79 -17.09 20.47 6.24
N VAL A 80 -17.07 19.59 5.26
CA VAL A 80 -15.87 19.10 4.59
C VAL A 80 -16.06 19.16 3.08
N TYR A 81 -15.01 18.79 2.36
CA TYR A 81 -15.10 18.60 0.92
C TYR A 81 -15.00 17.12 0.58
N GLY A 82 -15.87 16.63 -0.30
CA GLY A 82 -15.75 15.29 -0.88
C GLY A 82 -14.60 15.21 -1.87
N ALA A 83 -13.90 14.08 -1.89
CA ALA A 83 -12.85 13.77 -2.85
C ALA A 83 -13.17 12.54 -3.69
N ASP A 84 -12.72 12.55 -4.95
CA ASP A 84 -12.82 11.41 -5.86
C ASP A 84 -11.73 10.35 -5.61
N ARG A 85 -11.67 9.32 -6.46
CA ARG A 85 -10.66 8.24 -6.40
C ARG A 85 -9.22 8.73 -6.59
N SER A 86 -9.01 9.89 -7.23
CA SER A 86 -7.69 10.50 -7.42
C SER A 86 -7.27 11.39 -6.23
N GLY A 87 -8.20 11.67 -5.32
CA GLY A 87 -8.02 12.61 -4.22
C GLY A 87 -8.32 14.06 -4.59
N LYS A 88 -8.93 14.32 -5.76
CA LYS A 88 -9.32 15.67 -6.18
C LYS A 88 -10.59 16.11 -5.46
N LYS A 89 -10.64 17.38 -5.07
CA LYS A 89 -11.82 18.05 -4.51
C LYS A 89 -12.98 18.08 -5.50
N VAL A 90 -14.14 17.56 -5.12
CA VAL A 90 -15.33 17.43 -6.00
C VAL A 90 -16.46 18.37 -5.58
N CYS A 91 -16.90 18.31 -4.33
CA CYS A 91 -18.05 19.05 -3.83
C CYS A 91 -17.94 19.35 -2.33
N GLU A 92 -18.76 20.28 -1.85
CA GLU A 92 -19.02 20.47 -0.42
C GLU A 92 -19.89 19.34 0.11
N ALA A 93 -19.62 18.92 1.34
CA ALA A 93 -20.26 17.81 2.00
C ALA A 93 -20.39 18.08 3.51
N GLU A 94 -21.37 17.44 4.14
CA GLU A 94 -21.55 17.48 5.60
C GLU A 94 -21.42 16.06 6.17
N ILE A 95 -20.71 15.91 7.29
CA ILE A 95 -20.62 14.61 7.97
C ILE A 95 -21.90 14.35 8.74
N LYS A 96 -22.75 13.44 8.26
CA LYS A 96 -24.01 13.08 8.94
C LYS A 96 -23.85 11.99 9.98
N ARG A 97 -22.88 11.08 9.79
CA ARG A 97 -22.73 9.93 10.67
C ARG A 97 -21.28 9.47 10.73
N ILE A 98 -20.82 9.17 11.93
CA ILE A 98 -19.53 8.53 12.20
C ILE A 98 -19.84 7.30 13.04
N VAL A 99 -19.39 6.13 12.58
CA VAL A 99 -19.55 4.87 13.30
C VAL A 99 -18.16 4.32 13.60
N ASP A 100 -17.79 4.37 14.87
CA ASP A 100 -16.58 3.80 15.42
C ASP A 100 -16.98 2.95 16.63
N ILE A 101 -16.99 1.62 16.44
CA ILE A 101 -17.44 0.66 17.44
C ILE A 101 -16.40 -0.46 17.58
N PRO A 102 -16.23 -1.08 18.76
CA PRO A 102 -15.20 -2.11 18.97
C PRO A 102 -15.27 -3.33 18.04
N LYS A 103 -16.42 -3.57 17.42
CA LYS A 103 -16.60 -4.65 16.42
C LYS A 103 -15.90 -4.33 15.10
N TYR A 104 -15.71 -3.05 14.78
CA TYR A 104 -15.00 -2.61 13.59
C TYR A 104 -13.52 -2.57 13.95
N ASP A 105 -12.74 -3.41 13.28
CA ASP A 105 -11.32 -3.66 13.56
C ASP A 105 -10.48 -2.41 13.22
N HIS A 106 -10.51 -1.42 14.10
CA HIS A 106 -9.86 -0.11 13.94
C HIS A 106 -10.30 0.73 12.72
N THR A 107 -11.32 0.29 11.98
CA THR A 107 -11.90 1.04 10.86
C THR A 107 -13.09 1.90 11.30
N THR A 108 -12.96 3.22 11.19
CA THR A 108 -14.10 4.14 11.36
C THR A 108 -14.89 4.22 10.05
N VAL A 109 -16.21 4.13 10.09
CA VAL A 109 -17.06 4.37 8.92
C VAL A 109 -17.66 5.77 8.98
N VAL A 110 -17.36 6.60 7.99
CA VAL A 110 -17.88 7.96 7.88
C VAL A 110 -18.92 8.03 6.76
N THR A 111 -20.05 8.66 7.03
CA THR A 111 -21.11 8.95 6.05
C THR A 111 -21.17 10.45 5.78
N LEU A 112 -20.93 10.82 4.52
CA LEU A 112 -21.12 12.17 4.01
C LEU A 112 -22.48 12.32 3.36
N GLU A 113 -23.13 13.47 3.56
CA GLU A 113 -24.20 13.96 2.71
C GLU A 113 -23.60 14.83 1.62
N VAL A 114 -23.96 14.55 0.36
CA VAL A 114 -23.42 15.21 -0.83
C VAL A 114 -24.54 15.47 -1.83
N PRO A 115 -24.42 16.46 -2.73
CA PRO A 115 -25.37 16.64 -3.83
C PRO A 115 -25.50 15.37 -4.67
N ILE A 116 -26.72 15.01 -5.08
CA ILE A 116 -27.05 13.72 -5.71
C ILE A 116 -26.16 13.42 -6.94
N LYS A 117 -25.83 14.46 -7.70
CA LYS A 117 -24.97 14.40 -8.90
C LYS A 117 -23.54 13.90 -8.63
N TYR A 118 -23.07 14.00 -7.39
CA TYR A 118 -21.69 13.63 -7.01
C TYR A 118 -21.60 12.34 -6.19
N VAL A 119 -22.73 11.68 -5.88
CA VAL A 119 -22.75 10.44 -5.08
C VAL A 119 -21.90 9.34 -5.73
N ASP A 120 -21.92 9.23 -7.06
CA ASP A 120 -21.12 8.25 -7.78
C ASP A 120 -19.63 8.63 -7.91
N GLU A 121 -19.27 9.88 -7.61
CA GLU A 121 -17.90 10.38 -7.74
C GLU A 121 -17.15 10.38 -6.41
N VAL A 122 -17.81 10.78 -5.32
CA VAL A 122 -17.19 10.94 -4.00
C VAL A 122 -16.82 9.57 -3.40
N ARG A 123 -15.57 9.42 -2.97
CA ARG A 123 -15.04 8.20 -2.34
C ARG A 123 -14.29 8.44 -1.03
N SER A 124 -14.00 9.69 -0.67
CA SER A 124 -13.37 10.03 0.60
C SER A 124 -13.59 11.50 0.97
N ILE A 125 -13.04 11.92 2.11
CA ILE A 125 -12.91 13.34 2.48
C ILE A 125 -11.63 13.89 1.84
N TYR A 126 -11.76 15.04 1.15
CA TYR A 126 -10.63 15.80 0.67
C TYR A 126 -9.76 16.26 1.83
N ARG A 127 -8.46 16.04 1.69
CA ARG A 127 -7.45 16.48 2.65
C ARG A 127 -6.41 17.26 1.90
N GLU A 128 -6.12 18.45 2.40
CA GLU A 128 -4.94 19.19 1.98
C GLU A 128 -3.73 18.31 2.28
N ARG A 129 -3.02 17.88 1.23
CA ARG A 129 -1.73 17.24 1.42
C ARG A 129 -0.73 18.35 1.68
N GLU A 130 -0.41 18.60 2.94
CA GLU A 130 0.88 19.23 3.23
C GLU A 130 1.95 18.28 2.72
N ILE A 131 2.51 18.57 1.54
CA ILE A 131 3.81 18.06 1.17
C ILE A 131 4.77 18.78 2.11
N LYS A 132 4.89 18.28 3.34
CA LYS A 132 6.07 18.59 4.13
C LYS A 132 7.21 18.06 3.29
N GLU A 133 8.06 18.95 2.81
CA GLU A 133 9.42 18.55 2.45
C GLU A 133 9.91 17.77 3.66
N ILE A 134 9.95 16.45 3.54
CA ILE A 134 10.57 15.62 4.55
C ILE A 134 12.02 16.09 4.48
N PRO A 135 12.52 16.85 5.48
CA PRO A 135 13.91 17.27 5.45
C PRO A 135 14.69 15.98 5.27
N ALA A 136 15.59 15.94 4.28
CA ALA A 136 16.38 14.75 3.96
C ALA A 136 16.88 14.16 5.28
N GLN A 137 16.20 13.11 5.73
CA GLN A 137 16.28 12.65 7.11
C GLN A 137 17.63 11.98 7.19
N SER A 138 18.64 12.72 7.67
CA SER A 138 20.05 12.32 7.78
C SER A 138 20.34 11.05 7.00
N ASP A 139 20.84 11.17 5.76
CA ASP A 139 21.16 10.03 4.87
C ASP A 139 22.07 8.96 5.51
N TYR A 140 22.62 9.25 6.69
CA TYR A 140 23.36 8.34 7.55
C TYR A 140 22.49 7.21 8.14
N ILE A 141 22.62 6.03 7.56
CA ILE A 141 22.14 4.76 8.11
C ILE A 141 23.05 4.36 9.29
N ALA A 142 22.49 4.06 10.47
CA ALA A 142 23.31 3.65 11.62
C ALA A 142 24.07 2.32 11.36
N ASP A 143 25.25 2.15 11.97
CA ASP A 143 26.18 1.05 11.67
C ASP A 143 25.62 -0.36 11.96
N ASP A 144 24.72 -0.49 12.92
CA ASP A 144 24.07 -1.73 13.34
C ASP A 144 22.88 -2.14 12.47
N VAL A 145 22.43 -1.25 11.57
CA VAL A 145 21.31 -1.52 10.67
C VAL A 145 21.71 -2.58 9.65
N LEU A 146 20.92 -3.65 9.56
CA LEU A 146 21.05 -4.69 8.55
C LEU A 146 20.68 -4.16 7.16
N VAL A 147 21.66 -4.12 6.27
CA VAL A 147 21.51 -3.68 4.88
C VAL A 147 21.29 -4.87 3.95
N CYS A 148 22.10 -5.93 4.04
CA CYS A 148 21.89 -7.16 3.28
C CYS A 148 21.30 -8.25 4.17
N ARG A 149 19.99 -8.48 4.07
CA ARG A 149 19.30 -9.49 4.89
C ARG A 149 19.71 -10.93 4.59
N CYS A 150 20.10 -11.22 3.34
CA CYS A 150 20.43 -12.60 2.95
C CYS A 150 21.81 -13.05 3.43
N GLU A 151 22.76 -12.11 3.56
CA GLU A 151 24.13 -12.39 4.00
C GLU A 151 24.40 -11.77 5.38
N GLU A 152 23.35 -11.23 6.01
CA GLU A 152 23.36 -10.61 7.36
C GLU A 152 24.38 -9.47 7.53
N ILE A 153 24.58 -8.65 6.47
CA ILE A 153 25.57 -7.58 6.45
C ILE A 153 24.98 -6.25 6.92
N THR A 154 25.65 -5.59 7.86
CA THR A 154 25.26 -4.27 8.38
C THR A 154 25.84 -3.10 7.59
N ALA A 155 25.28 -1.90 7.80
CA ALA A 155 25.82 -0.67 7.21
C ALA A 155 27.27 -0.41 7.64
N GLY A 156 27.62 -0.69 8.90
CA GLY A 156 28.96 -0.54 9.42
C GLY A 156 29.98 -1.48 8.76
N GLU A 157 29.59 -2.70 8.40
CA GLU A 157 30.45 -3.61 7.65
C GLU A 157 30.70 -3.14 6.22
N ILE A 158 29.70 -2.54 5.58
CA ILE A 158 29.87 -1.90 4.27
C ILE A 158 30.83 -0.71 4.37
N ARG A 159 30.67 0.15 5.39
CA ARG A 159 31.61 1.27 5.63
C ARG A 159 33.03 0.79 5.88
N LYS A 160 33.22 -0.27 6.68
CA LYS A 160 34.52 -0.91 6.86
C LYS A 160 35.11 -1.39 5.54
N ALA A 161 34.30 -1.99 4.66
CA ALA A 161 34.75 -2.40 3.33
C ALA A 161 35.19 -1.21 2.46
N ILE A 162 34.49 -0.08 2.56
CA ILE A 162 34.85 1.18 1.88
C ILE A 162 36.16 1.75 2.45
N ALA A 163 36.32 1.76 3.78
CA ALA A 163 37.56 2.17 4.44
C ALA A 163 38.77 1.29 4.03
N MET A 164 38.53 0.00 3.71
CA MET A 164 39.50 -0.93 3.13
C MET A 164 39.68 -0.78 1.59
N GLY A 165 39.17 0.30 1.01
CA GLY A 165 39.38 0.67 -0.39
C GLY A 165 38.35 0.13 -1.39
N ALA A 166 37.18 -0.36 -0.95
CA ALA A 166 36.06 -0.54 -1.88
C ALA A 166 35.56 0.83 -2.36
N ARG A 167 35.38 0.98 -3.67
CA ARG A 167 34.92 2.25 -4.28
C ARG A 167 33.61 2.11 -5.06
N ASP A 168 33.17 0.89 -5.31
CA ASP A 168 31.98 0.56 -6.09
C ASP A 168 31.25 -0.65 -5.49
N ILE A 169 30.06 -0.95 -6.02
CA ILE A 169 29.27 -2.11 -5.58
C ILE A 169 30.05 -3.40 -5.72
N THR A 170 30.80 -3.58 -6.80
CA THR A 170 31.62 -4.79 -7.01
C THR A 170 32.64 -4.95 -5.90
N GLY A 171 33.33 -3.88 -5.52
CA GLY A 171 34.32 -3.86 -4.44
C GLY A 171 33.72 -4.14 -3.06
N VAL A 172 32.51 -3.63 -2.77
CA VAL A 172 31.79 -3.94 -1.53
C VAL A 172 31.30 -5.38 -1.54
N LYS A 173 30.71 -5.84 -2.64
CA LYS A 173 30.22 -7.21 -2.84
C LYS A 173 31.33 -8.25 -2.65
N LEU A 174 32.52 -8.02 -3.22
CA LEU A 174 33.66 -8.93 -3.07
C LEU A 174 34.20 -9.00 -1.62
N ARG A 175 34.07 -7.92 -0.84
CA ARG A 175 34.57 -7.87 0.54
C ARG A 175 33.56 -8.35 1.57
N THR A 176 32.28 -8.08 1.36
CA THR A 176 31.21 -8.31 2.36
C THR A 176 30.22 -9.39 1.95
N ARG A 177 30.23 -9.82 0.68
CA ARG A 177 29.18 -10.64 0.06
C ARG A 177 27.82 -9.96 -0.06
N ALA A 178 27.66 -8.70 0.34
CA ALA A 178 26.40 -7.97 0.16
C ALA A 178 25.94 -8.02 -1.30
N GLY A 179 24.73 -8.53 -1.53
CA GLY A 179 24.16 -8.77 -2.86
C GLY A 179 24.46 -10.14 -3.50
N MET A 180 25.13 -11.06 -2.78
CA MET A 180 25.39 -12.44 -3.24
C MET A 180 24.37 -13.48 -2.77
N GLY A 181 23.49 -13.13 -1.81
CA GLY A 181 22.49 -14.06 -1.30
C GLY A 181 21.34 -14.36 -2.28
N LEU A 182 20.33 -15.13 -1.85
CA LEU A 182 19.20 -15.56 -2.71
C LEU A 182 18.49 -14.43 -3.47
N CYS A 183 18.43 -13.23 -2.88
CA CYS A 183 17.83 -12.08 -3.54
C CYS A 183 18.68 -11.48 -4.67
N GLN A 184 19.97 -11.83 -4.78
CA GLN A 184 20.93 -11.31 -5.76
C GLN A 184 21.00 -9.77 -5.82
N GLY A 185 20.94 -9.11 -4.67
CA GLY A 185 21.07 -7.64 -4.58
C GLY A 185 19.77 -6.85 -4.75
N ARG A 186 18.66 -7.49 -5.14
CA ARG A 186 17.37 -6.82 -5.42
C ARG A 186 16.85 -5.93 -4.29
N THR A 187 17.17 -6.24 -3.04
CA THR A 187 16.70 -5.48 -1.87
C THR A 187 17.76 -4.53 -1.32
N CYS A 188 19.04 -4.91 -1.36
CA CYS A 188 20.10 -4.18 -0.67
C CYS A 188 20.92 -3.27 -1.60
N GLU A 189 20.95 -3.50 -2.91
CA GLU A 189 21.88 -2.82 -3.82
C GLU A 189 21.72 -1.29 -3.80
N ALA A 190 20.50 -0.76 -3.83
CA ALA A 190 20.24 0.67 -3.74
C ALA A 190 20.73 1.29 -2.40
N LEU A 191 20.64 0.53 -1.31
CA LEU A 191 21.13 0.96 0.01
C LEU A 191 22.66 0.94 0.06
N VAL A 192 23.29 -0.09 -0.52
CA VAL A 192 24.76 -0.13 -0.64
C VAL A 192 25.26 1.04 -1.48
N GLN A 193 24.59 1.36 -2.59
CA GLN A 193 24.91 2.54 -3.41
C GLN A 193 24.80 3.84 -2.61
N ALA A 194 23.73 4.00 -1.83
CA ALA A 194 23.54 5.17 -0.99
C ALA A 194 24.70 5.33 0.02
N ILE A 195 25.10 4.24 0.70
CA ILE A 195 26.24 4.26 1.63
C ILE A 195 27.55 4.60 0.90
N ILE A 196 27.81 4.02 -0.27
CA ILE A 196 29.00 4.33 -1.07
C ILE A 196 29.03 5.81 -1.44
N ARG A 197 27.92 6.37 -1.95
CA ARG A 197 27.82 7.78 -2.34
C ARG A 197 28.06 8.70 -1.15
N GLN A 198 27.51 8.34 0.01
CA GLN A 198 27.68 9.10 1.24
C GLN A 198 29.13 9.11 1.72
N GLU A 199 29.77 7.94 1.79
CA GLU A 199 31.14 7.80 2.31
C GLU A 199 32.20 8.35 1.35
N LEU A 200 31.91 8.34 0.04
CA LEU A 200 32.87 8.73 -1.00
C LEU A 200 32.56 10.09 -1.64
N HIS A 201 31.45 10.72 -1.24
CA HIS A 201 30.94 11.97 -1.83
C HIS A 201 30.84 11.90 -3.36
N LEU A 202 30.32 10.77 -3.87
CA LEU A 202 30.18 10.48 -5.30
C LEU A 202 28.76 10.77 -5.80
N ASP A 203 28.66 11.14 -7.08
CA ASP A 203 27.39 11.33 -7.75
C ASP A 203 26.72 9.97 -8.07
N ALA A 204 25.42 10.01 -8.36
CA ALA A 204 24.61 8.80 -8.51
C ALA A 204 25.12 7.83 -9.60
N SER A 205 25.75 8.37 -10.65
CA SER A 205 26.32 7.61 -11.76
C SER A 205 27.62 6.87 -11.43
N GLU A 206 28.31 7.23 -10.34
CA GLU A 206 29.68 6.76 -10.07
C GLU A 206 29.74 5.54 -9.14
N SER A 207 28.66 5.22 -8.42
CA SER A 207 28.60 4.05 -7.53
C SER A 207 28.61 2.69 -8.27
N GLY A 208 28.40 2.71 -9.58
CA GLY A 208 28.26 1.52 -10.42
C GLY A 208 26.97 0.74 -10.15
N PHE A 209 26.82 -0.40 -10.84
CA PHE A 209 25.72 -1.38 -10.63
C PHE A 209 26.31 -2.79 -10.64
N SER A 210 25.68 -3.72 -9.91
CA SER A 210 26.06 -5.13 -10.06
C SER A 210 25.62 -5.62 -11.45
N THR A 211 26.49 -6.35 -12.15
CA THR A 211 26.10 -6.98 -13.41
C THR A 211 25.02 -8.03 -13.15
N PRO A 212 23.83 -7.93 -13.77
CA PRO A 212 22.80 -8.95 -13.65
C PRO A 212 23.28 -10.24 -14.33
N ARG A 213 23.06 -11.38 -13.68
CA ARG A 213 23.45 -12.69 -14.20
C ARG A 213 22.23 -13.60 -14.24
N THR A 214 22.16 -14.45 -15.26
CA THR A 214 21.15 -15.48 -15.35
C THR A 214 21.52 -16.67 -14.44
N PRO A 215 20.53 -17.36 -13.85
CA PRO A 215 19.10 -17.05 -13.87
C PRO A 215 18.73 -15.92 -12.88
N GLN A 216 17.75 -15.07 -13.24
CA GLN A 216 17.34 -13.90 -12.41
C GLN A 216 16.66 -14.30 -11.08
N ARG A 217 16.09 -15.50 -11.05
CA ARG A 217 15.59 -16.15 -9.84
C ARG A 217 16.22 -17.54 -9.78
N PRO A 218 16.51 -18.08 -8.59
CA PRO A 218 16.93 -19.47 -8.48
C PRO A 218 15.93 -20.38 -9.17
N VAL A 219 16.43 -21.26 -10.02
CA VAL A 219 15.67 -22.32 -10.68
C VAL A 219 16.29 -23.65 -10.31
N THR A 220 15.48 -24.69 -10.21
CA THR A 220 16.00 -26.03 -9.90
C THR A 220 16.77 -26.58 -11.10
N PHE A 221 17.70 -27.51 -10.84
CA PHE A 221 18.37 -28.23 -11.93
C PHE A 221 17.40 -29.08 -12.75
N GLY A 222 16.32 -29.58 -12.14
CA GLY A 222 15.26 -30.32 -12.83
C GLY A 222 14.57 -29.45 -13.89
N THR A 223 14.16 -28.23 -13.52
CA THR A 223 13.56 -27.25 -14.44
C THR A 223 14.51 -26.91 -15.59
N LEU A 224 15.81 -26.73 -15.29
CA LEU A 224 16.83 -26.48 -16.33
C LEU A 224 17.07 -27.69 -17.25
N ALA A 225 16.93 -28.90 -16.73
CA ALA A 225 17.05 -30.16 -17.48
C ALA A 225 15.78 -30.53 -18.27
N GLY A 226 14.72 -29.72 -18.19
CA GLY A 226 13.44 -29.95 -18.87
C GLY A 226 12.43 -30.78 -18.09
N GLY A 227 12.64 -31.01 -16.79
CA GLY A 227 11.64 -31.60 -15.90
C GLY A 227 10.56 -30.59 -15.52
N GLU A 228 9.31 -31.04 -15.37
CA GLU A 228 8.20 -30.20 -14.90
C GLU A 228 8.44 -29.78 -13.44
N GLU A 229 8.04 -28.55 -13.09
CA GLU A 229 8.02 -28.11 -11.69
C GLU A 229 6.93 -28.92 -10.96
N ASN A 230 7.31 -30.07 -10.38
CA ASN A 230 6.68 -30.79 -9.23
C ASN A 230 6.95 -32.31 -9.30
N GLU A 231 8.13 -32.74 -8.84
CA GLU A 231 8.32 -34.01 -8.10
C GLU A 231 9.26 -33.75 -6.91
#